data_AF-A0A0M9DIH7-F1
#
_entry.id   AF-A0A0M9DIH7-F1
#
_cell.length_a   1.000
_cell.length_b   1.000
_cell.length_c   1.000
_cell.angle_alpha   90.00
_cell.angle_beta   90.00
_cell.angle_gamma   90.00
#
_symmetry.space_group_name_H-M   'P 1'
#
loop_
_entity.id
_entity.type
_entity.pdbx_description
1 polymer ?
#
loop_
_entity_poly.entity_id
_entity_poly.type
_entity_poly.pdbx_seq_one_letter_code
_entity_poly.pdbx_strand_id
1 'polypeptide(L)'
;MSVQHQQLFEKIRPAIDSKIAEFKYYQYDAITAEELWRYCVEKKWRKKNVEQLRLHEVIATVFAVSPSDIVSFNQVEFLQGDNWFEEGNTEELKILLGPVKTS
;
A
#
# COMPACT_ATOMS: atom_id res chain seq x y z
N MET A 1 -12.00 7.17 5.72
CA MET A 1 -11.29 5.96 6.16
C MET A 1 -10.63 6.26 7.50
N SER A 2 -10.72 5.37 8.49
CA SER A 2 -10.06 5.55 9.78
C SER A 2 -8.60 5.10 9.67
N VAL A 3 -7.64 5.97 9.99
CA VAL A 3 -6.22 5.62 10.00
C VAL A 3 -5.92 4.84 11.28
N GLN A 4 -5.51 3.57 11.16
CA GLN A 4 -5.08 2.78 12.31
C GLN A 4 -3.91 3.44 13.03
N HIS A 5 -3.85 3.37 14.36
CA HIS A 5 -2.81 4.02 15.18
C HIS A 5 -2.69 5.53 14.93
N GLN A 6 -3.82 6.23 14.78
CA GLN A 6 -3.91 7.66 14.44
C GLN A 6 -2.99 8.56 15.29
N GLN A 7 -2.85 8.30 16.59
CA GLN A 7 -1.96 9.10 17.45
C GLN A 7 -0.49 9.03 17.02
N LEU A 8 -0.01 7.86 16.60
CA LEU A 8 1.37 7.69 16.13
C LEU A 8 1.54 8.30 14.73
N PHE A 9 0.54 8.12 13.86
CA PHE A 9 0.49 8.73 12.53
C PHE A 9 0.62 10.26 12.60
N GLU A 10 -0.17 10.91 13.46
CA GLU A 10 -0.09 12.37 13.66
C GLU A 10 1.27 12.82 14.22
N LYS A 11 1.85 12.05 15.15
CA LYS A 11 3.18 12.37 15.72
C LYS A 11 4.30 12.38 14.67
N ILE A 12 4.24 11.49 13.68
CA ILE A 12 5.25 11.39 12.63
C ILE A 12 4.84 12.09 11.33
N ARG A 13 3.73 12.84 11.35
CA ARG A 13 3.18 13.50 10.17
C ARG A 13 4.22 14.27 9.33
N PRO A 14 5.18 15.01 9.93
CA PRO A 14 6.22 15.69 9.15
C PRO A 14 7.12 14.73 8.34
N ALA A 15 7.42 13.55 8.88
CA ALA A 15 8.22 12.53 8.18
C ALA A 15 7.42 11.90 7.03
N ILE A 16 6.13 11.64 7.25
CA ILE A 16 5.23 11.11 6.22
C ILE A 16 5.09 12.13 5.08
N ASP A 17 4.79 13.39 5.39
CA ASP A 17 4.61 14.43 4.38
C ASP A 17 5.90 14.65 3.58
N SER A 18 7.06 14.61 4.24
CA SER A 18 8.37 14.66 3.56
C SER A 18 8.56 13.48 2.61
N LYS A 19 8.17 12.26 3.00
CA LYS A 19 8.30 11.07 2.16
C LYS A 19 7.32 11.08 0.98
N ILE A 20 6.11 11.58 1.18
CA ILE A 20 5.13 11.77 0.10
C ILE A 20 5.62 12.82 -0.89
N ALA A 21 6.22 13.92 -0.43
CA ALA A 21 6.83 14.90 -1.32
C ALA A 21 7.96 14.30 -2.17
N GLU A 22 8.79 13.42 -1.59
CA GLU A 22 9.80 12.65 -2.32
C GLU A 22 9.15 11.74 -3.38
N PHE A 23 8.08 11.02 -3.06
CA PHE A 23 7.38 10.17 -4.03
C PHE A 23 6.81 10.97 -5.20
N LYS A 24 6.21 12.14 -4.93
CA LYS A 24 5.73 13.08 -5.96
C LYS A 24 6.87 13.59 -6.83
N TYR A 25 8.03 13.88 -6.25
CA TYR A 25 9.22 14.27 -7.00
C TYR A 25 9.65 13.18 -8.00
N TYR A 26 9.50 11.91 -7.62
CA TYR A 26 9.70 10.75 -8.51
C TYR A 26 8.49 10.39 -9.38
N GLN A 27 7.49 11.28 -9.51
CA GLN A 27 6.28 11.11 -10.34
C GLN A 27 5.32 10.00 -9.86
N TYR A 28 5.33 9.68 -8.56
CA TYR A 28 4.39 8.76 -7.91
C TYR A 28 3.27 9.50 -7.16
N ASP A 29 2.59 10.44 -7.83
CA ASP A 29 1.57 11.30 -7.22
C ASP A 29 0.33 10.58 -6.68
N ALA A 30 0.06 9.37 -7.18
CA ALA A 30 -1.08 8.56 -6.77
C ALA A 30 -0.94 7.97 -5.36
N ILE A 31 0.29 7.89 -4.82
CA ILE A 31 0.53 7.32 -3.49
C ILE A 31 0.15 8.33 -2.41
N THR A 32 -0.78 7.93 -1.55
CA THR A 32 -1.27 8.75 -0.44
C THR A 32 -0.51 8.47 0.87
N ALA A 33 -0.61 9.40 1.82
CA ALA A 33 -0.03 9.26 3.16
C ALA A 33 -0.64 8.05 3.91
N GLU A 34 -1.94 7.83 3.72
CA GLU A 34 -2.70 6.74 4.30
C GLU A 34 -2.26 5.39 3.73
N GLU A 35 -1.99 5.30 2.42
CA GLU A 35 -1.48 4.07 1.80
C GLU A 35 -0.07 3.73 2.26
N LEU A 36 0.82 4.72 2.34
CA LEU A 36 2.16 4.54 2.90
C LEU A 36 2.08 4.02 4.35
N TRP A 37 1.19 4.59 5.15
CA TRP A 37 0.99 4.16 6.53
C TRP A 37 0.39 2.76 6.63
N ARG A 38 -0.64 2.47 5.85
CA ARG A 38 -1.25 1.13 5.76
C ARG A 38 -0.20 0.08 5.41
N TYR A 39 0.62 0.34 4.40
CA TYR A 39 1.73 -0.53 4.03
C TYR A 39 2.70 -0.78 5.19
N CYS A 40 3.06 0.26 5.94
CA CYS A 40 3.95 0.11 7.10
C CYS A 40 3.32 -0.78 8.18
N VAL A 41 2.06 -0.54 8.53
CA VAL A 41 1.35 -1.30 9.57
C VAL A 41 1.16 -2.77 9.15
N GLU A 42 0.66 -3.00 7.95
CA GLU A 42 0.22 -4.33 7.51
C GLU A 42 1.37 -5.19 6.97
N LYS A 43 2.41 -4.57 6.40
CA LYS A 43 3.56 -5.29 5.84
C LYS A 43 4.79 -5.22 6.72
N LYS A 44 5.27 -4.02 7.05
CA LYS A 44 6.56 -3.84 7.77
C LYS A 44 6.42 -4.19 9.26
N TRP A 45 5.27 -3.93 9.87
CA TRP A 45 5.02 -4.14 11.30
C TRP A 45 4.02 -5.27 11.60
N ARG A 46 3.70 -6.11 10.61
CA ARG A 46 2.74 -7.24 10.75
C ARG A 46 2.93 -8.10 12.01
N LYS A 47 4.17 -8.27 12.46
CA LYS A 47 4.55 -9.10 13.63
C LYS A 47 4.97 -8.28 14.85
N LYS A 48 4.82 -6.96 14.84
CA LYS A 48 5.24 -6.05 15.89
C LYS A 48 4.03 -5.39 16.53
N ASN A 49 4.15 -5.03 17.80
CA ASN A 49 3.16 -4.17 18.44
C ASN A 49 3.47 -2.70 18.09
N VAL A 50 2.66 -2.12 17.21
CA VAL A 50 2.86 -0.76 16.67
C VAL A 50 2.87 0.30 17.78
N GLU A 51 2.09 0.12 18.84
CA GLU A 51 2.03 1.07 19.96
C GLU A 51 3.29 1.09 20.83
N GLN A 52 4.10 0.03 20.76
CA GLN A 52 5.36 -0.11 21.51
C GLN A 52 6.59 0.26 20.67
N LEU A 53 6.41 0.54 19.37
CA LEU A 53 7.51 0.95 18.50
C LEU A 53 8.08 2.29 18.95
N ARG A 54 9.41 2.40 18.98
CA ARG A 54 10.05 3.68 19.27
C ARG A 54 9.91 4.60 18.07
N LEU A 55 9.71 5.89 18.31
CA LEU A 55 9.47 6.88 17.26
C LEU A 55 10.55 6.87 16.16
N HIS A 56 11.82 6.70 16.51
CA HIS A 56 12.90 6.64 15.53
C HIS A 56 12.85 5.39 14.65
N GLU A 57 12.38 4.24 15.16
CA GLU A 57 12.21 3.02 14.36
C GLU A 57 11.08 3.18 13.34
N VAL A 58 10.02 3.86 13.75
CA VAL A 58 8.86 4.18 12.90
C VAL A 58 9.31 5.09 11.76
N ILE A 59 9.98 6.19 12.08
CA ILE A 59 10.51 7.14 11.09
C ILE A 59 11.51 6.45 10.14
N ALA A 60 12.45 5.67 10.68
CA ALA A 60 13.42 4.94 9.86
C ALA A 60 12.73 3.96 8.90
N THR A 61 11.67 3.27 9.36
CA THR A 61 10.89 2.39 8.51
C THR A 61 10.23 3.16 7.37
N VAL A 62 9.58 4.29 7.67
CA VAL A 62 8.91 5.15 6.66
C VAL A 62 9.88 5.59 5.58
N PHE A 63 11.07 6.06 5.94
CA PHE A 63 12.07 6.51 4.96
C PHE A 63 12.69 5.35 4.16
N ALA A 64 12.69 4.13 4.69
CA ALA A 64 13.16 2.94 3.98
C ALA A 64 12.15 2.39 2.94
N VAL A 65 10.90 2.88 2.92
CA VAL A 65 9.90 2.45 1.94
C VAL A 65 10.20 3.06 0.56
N SER A 66 10.16 2.21 -0.48
CA SER A 66 10.20 2.66 -1.88
C SER A 66 8.79 2.78 -2.47
N PRO A 67 8.58 3.61 -3.51
CA PRO A 67 7.30 3.65 -4.22
C PRO A 67 6.90 2.29 -4.79
N SER A 68 7.88 1.54 -5.32
CA SER A 68 7.70 0.18 -5.84
C SER A 68 7.13 -0.79 -4.82
N ASP A 69 7.56 -0.69 -3.55
CA ASP A 69 7.03 -1.53 -2.47
C ASP A 69 5.52 -1.35 -2.29
N ILE A 70 5.05 -0.10 -2.34
CA ILE A 70 3.64 0.25 -2.14
C ILE A 70 2.82 -0.18 -3.36
N VAL A 71 3.32 0.07 -4.57
CA VAL A 71 2.64 -0.35 -5.80
C VAL A 71 2.47 -1.86 -5.85
N SER A 72 3.53 -2.63 -5.57
CA SER A 72 3.45 -4.09 -5.52
C SER A 72 2.52 -4.58 -4.42
N PHE A 73 2.49 -3.90 -3.27
CA PHE A 73 1.56 -4.23 -2.19
C PHE A 73 0.10 -4.02 -2.61
N ASN A 74 -0.24 -2.85 -3.14
CA ASN A 74 -1.58 -2.52 -3.61
C ASN A 74 -2.05 -3.46 -4.74
N GLN A 75 -1.15 -3.85 -5.67
CA GLN A 75 -1.48 -4.82 -6.72
C GLN A 75 -1.83 -6.19 -6.16
N VAL A 76 -1.04 -6.70 -5.19
CA VAL A 76 -1.31 -7.99 -4.55
C VAL A 76 -2.63 -7.94 -3.77
N GLU A 77 -2.90 -6.85 -3.06
CA GLU A 77 -4.19 -6.68 -2.34
C GLU A 77 -5.37 -6.61 -3.29
N PHE A 78 -5.28 -5.86 -4.40
CA PHE A 78 -6.34 -5.79 -5.40
C PHE A 78 -6.66 -7.17 -5.99
N LEU A 79 -5.63 -7.94 -6.35
CA LEU A 79 -5.78 -9.28 -6.89
C LEU A 79 -6.31 -10.32 -5.87
N GLN A 80 -6.17 -10.05 -4.57
CA GLN A 80 -6.63 -10.95 -3.49
C GLN A 80 -7.98 -10.53 -2.91
N GLY A 81 -8.26 -9.24 -2.86
CA GLY A 81 -9.46 -8.65 -2.26
C GLY A 81 -10.65 -8.67 -3.21
N ASP A 82 -10.40 -8.53 -4.51
CA ASP A 82 -11.39 -8.94 -5.49
C ASP A 82 -11.26 -10.45 -5.63
N ASN A 83 -12.33 -11.17 -5.31
CA ASN A 83 -12.62 -12.54 -5.78
C ASN A 83 -12.74 -12.59 -7.32
N TRP A 84 -11.85 -11.88 -8.02
CA TRP A 84 -11.82 -11.62 -9.45
C TRP A 84 -11.61 -12.90 -10.25
N PHE A 85 -10.97 -13.90 -9.64
CA PHE A 85 -10.78 -15.25 -10.19
C PHE A 85 -11.76 -16.28 -9.62
N GLU A 86 -12.75 -15.88 -8.83
CA GLU A 86 -13.83 -16.80 -8.48
C GLU A 86 -14.72 -17.07 -9.69
N GLU A 87 -15.30 -18.27 -9.76
CA GLU A 87 -16.05 -18.79 -10.91
C GLU A 87 -17.17 -17.84 -11.41
N GLY A 88 -17.68 -16.95 -10.56
CA GLY A 88 -18.69 -15.95 -10.92
C GLY A 88 -18.19 -14.84 -11.85
N ASN A 89 -16.89 -14.53 -11.87
CA ASN A 89 -16.33 -13.41 -12.64
C ASN A 89 -15.67 -13.84 -13.97
N THR A 90 -15.79 -15.13 -14.30
CA THR A 90 -15.14 -15.76 -15.46
C THR A 90 -15.59 -15.20 -16.81
N GLU A 91 -16.82 -14.68 -16.90
CA GLU A 91 -17.37 -14.11 -18.13
C GLU A 91 -16.83 -12.70 -18.40
N GLU A 92 -16.68 -11.85 -17.38
CA GLU A 92 -16.03 -10.53 -17.53
C GLU A 92 -14.55 -10.68 -17.91
N LEU A 93 -13.88 -11.67 -17.32
CA LEU A 93 -12.51 -12.07 -17.68
C LEU A 93 -12.37 -12.47 -19.15
N LYS A 94 -13.31 -13.26 -19.69
CA LYS A 94 -13.29 -13.67 -21.11
C LYS A 94 -13.47 -12.48 -22.06
N ILE A 95 -14.28 -11.50 -21.70
CA ILE A 95 -14.49 -10.30 -22.51
C ILE A 95 -13.20 -9.47 -22.56
N LEU A 96 -12.51 -9.32 -21.43
CA LEU A 96 -11.29 -8.50 -21.31
C LEU A 96 -10.08 -9.11 -22.02
N LEU A 97 -9.90 -10.43 -21.94
CA LEU A 97 -8.79 -11.14 -22.59
C LEU A 97 -8.92 -11.20 -24.12
N GLY A 98 -10.08 -10.80 -24.65
CA GLY A 98 -10.41 -10.91 -26.06
C GLY A 98 -10.57 -12.36 -26.50
N PRO A 99 -10.99 -12.59 -27.76
CA PRO A 99 -11.16 -13.94 -28.27
C PRO A 99 -9.82 -14.67 -28.21
N VAL A 100 -9.80 -15.83 -27.54
CA VAL A 100 -8.68 -16.76 -27.59
C VAL A 100 -8.47 -17.10 -29.06
N LYS A 101 -7.34 -16.69 -29.64
CA LYS A 101 -6.96 -17.10 -30.98
C LYS A 101 -6.71 -18.60 -30.93
N THR A 102 -7.72 -19.38 -31.32
CA THR A 102 -7.58 -20.80 -31.60
C THR A 102 -6.76 -20.92 -32.88
N SER A 103 -5.47 -21.24 -32.75
CA SER A 103 -4.63 -21.65 -33.86
C SER A 103 -4.89 -23.10 -34.24
#